data_AF-A0A925WI15-F1
#
_entry.id   AF-A0A925WI15-F1
#
_cell.length_a   1.000
_cell.length_b   1.000
_cell.length_c   1.000
_cell.angle_alpha   90.00
_cell.angle_beta   90.00
_cell.angle_gamma   90.00
#
_symmetry.space_group_name_H-M   'P 1'
#
loop_
_entity.id
_entity.type
_entity.pdbx_description
1 polymer ?
#
loop_
_entity_poly.entity_id
_entity_poly.type
_entity_poly.pdbx_seq_one_letter_code
_entity_poly.pdbx_strand_id
1 'polypeptide(L)'
;MIWGLAGVLAVLGATVIGGVLNSRQQRKLVNPAPETLILRPEMAQDVYQGYARTLTLQGGFNFRDIGGYQTADGQRVKWGKVYRSGSLAALTPQDFAYLAQLDIKVVCDLRSVEEVADAPDKLPPYMQYIHTPLNTDGTGNAASRMRTLLFEPGKLRDMMTTMYVQIMLENNAAVFGTVINQMADAANLPLLFHCTAGKDRTGVTAMLLLLVLGVPEEVVIADYTLSNQYYPQIAEFAQPMLQRTKWLGVSVNDLYPMLVADAATLHAALKHLYSRYGSIEQYLQQAAGVDEAIIAQLRANLLEPAESHA
;
A
#
# COMPACT_ATOMS: atom_id res chain seq x y z
N MET A 1 -17.30 -16.79 9.00
CA MET A 1 -18.50 -17.22 9.74
C MET A 1 -19.28 -15.98 10.15
N ILE A 2 -20.49 -15.80 9.62
CA ILE A 2 -21.36 -14.64 9.80
C ILE A 2 -22.09 -14.79 11.14
N TRP A 3 -21.54 -14.28 12.23
CA TRP A 3 -22.27 -14.00 13.47
C TRP A 3 -21.56 -12.85 14.20
N GLY A 4 -22.26 -11.74 14.42
CA GLY A 4 -21.70 -10.62 15.20
C GLY A 4 -22.46 -9.29 15.16
N LEU A 5 -23.42 -9.10 14.24
CA LEU A 5 -24.23 -7.87 14.18
C LEU A 5 -25.59 -7.97 14.88
N ALA A 6 -26.08 -9.18 15.16
CA ALA A 6 -27.34 -9.37 15.90
C ALA A 6 -27.22 -8.95 17.38
N GLY A 7 -26.03 -8.97 17.97
CA GLY A 7 -25.80 -8.58 19.38
C GLY A 7 -25.68 -7.07 19.62
N VAL A 8 -25.46 -6.26 18.57
CA VAL A 8 -25.25 -4.81 18.69
C VAL A 8 -26.57 -4.06 18.95
N LEU A 9 -27.70 -4.66 18.59
CA LEU A 9 -29.03 -4.06 18.71
C LEU A 9 -29.60 -4.01 20.15
N ALA A 10 -28.96 -4.66 21.13
CA ALA A 10 -29.50 -4.71 22.49
C ALA A 10 -29.11 -3.52 23.40
N VAL A 11 -28.20 -2.62 22.97
CA VAL A 11 -27.59 -1.63 23.88
C VAL A 11 -27.93 -0.17 23.56
N LEU A 12 -28.52 0.14 22.40
CA LEU A 12 -28.74 1.54 21.99
C LEU A 12 -30.21 1.93 22.12
N GLY A 13 -30.55 2.51 23.27
CA GLY A 13 -31.87 3.08 23.58
C GLY A 13 -32.30 4.18 22.58
N ALA A 14 -33.59 4.18 22.28
CA ALA A 14 -34.24 4.80 21.13
C ALA A 14 -34.32 6.35 21.07
N THR A 15 -33.54 7.12 21.84
CA THR A 15 -33.86 8.55 22.05
C THR A 15 -32.90 9.57 21.39
N VAL A 16 -31.84 9.15 20.69
CA VAL A 16 -30.84 10.10 20.13
C VAL A 16 -30.88 10.22 18.59
N ILE A 17 -31.70 9.42 17.90
CA ILE A 17 -31.68 9.29 16.43
C ILE A 17 -32.30 10.51 15.70
N GLY A 18 -33.05 11.38 16.40
CA GLY A 18 -33.80 12.47 15.76
C GLY A 18 -33.01 13.74 15.38
N GLY A 19 -31.85 14.00 15.97
CA GLY A 19 -31.21 15.32 15.90
C GLY A 19 -30.20 15.53 14.76
N VAL A 20 -29.61 14.47 14.20
CA VAL A 20 -28.43 14.58 13.32
C VAL A 20 -28.79 14.63 11.83
N LEU A 21 -30.03 14.33 11.46
CA LEU A 21 -30.47 14.16 10.07
C LEU A 21 -30.65 15.46 9.28
N ASN A 22 -30.64 16.64 9.92
CA ASN A 22 -31.17 17.86 9.30
C ASN A 22 -30.15 18.89 8.78
N SER A 23 -28.83 18.61 8.78
CA SER A 23 -27.81 19.61 8.40
C SER A 23 -26.89 19.24 7.21
N ARG A 24 -27.12 18.12 6.52
CA ARG A 24 -26.27 17.68 5.40
C ARG A 24 -26.86 18.07 4.03
N GLN A 25 -27.05 19.36 3.77
CA GLN A 25 -27.31 19.85 2.41
C GLN A 25 -26.01 20.10 1.64
N GLN A 26 -25.80 19.28 0.60
CA GLN A 26 -25.08 19.50 -0.65
C GLN A 26 -23.84 20.43 -0.62
N ARG A 27 -22.67 19.85 -0.31
CA ARG A 27 -21.39 20.37 -0.81
C ARG A 27 -21.06 19.68 -2.13
N LYS A 28 -21.04 20.47 -3.22
CA LYS A 28 -20.52 20.03 -4.52
C LYS A 28 -19.06 19.60 -4.37
N LEU A 29 -18.73 18.47 -4.98
CA LEU A 29 -17.39 17.88 -5.04
C LEU A 29 -16.43 18.89 -5.68
N VAL A 30 -15.40 19.29 -4.95
CA VAL A 30 -14.21 19.91 -5.51
C VAL A 30 -13.12 18.84 -5.43
N ASN A 31 -12.84 18.17 -6.55
CA ASN A 31 -11.67 17.32 -6.66
C ASN A 31 -10.43 18.20 -6.44
N PRO A 32 -9.54 17.90 -5.48
CA PRO A 32 -8.21 18.50 -5.51
C PRO A 32 -7.52 18.07 -6.81
N ALA A 33 -7.05 19.06 -7.57
CA ALA A 33 -6.43 18.85 -8.88
C ALA A 33 -5.17 17.96 -8.76
N PRO A 34 -4.94 17.03 -9.70
CA PRO A 34 -3.79 16.10 -9.69
C PRO A 34 -2.43 16.77 -10.01
N GLU A 35 -2.28 18.07 -9.74
CA GLU A 35 -1.15 18.87 -10.23
C GLU A 35 0.15 18.74 -9.42
N THR A 36 0.19 17.92 -8.38
CA THR A 36 1.40 17.66 -7.58
C THR A 36 2.04 16.31 -7.89
N LEU A 37 2.25 16.02 -9.18
CA LEU A 37 3.53 15.56 -9.77
C LEU A 37 3.28 15.20 -11.23
N ILE A 38 3.39 16.21 -12.08
CA ILE A 38 3.83 16.01 -13.46
C ILE A 38 5.31 15.61 -13.34
N LEU A 39 5.67 14.38 -13.68
CA LEU A 39 7.00 14.14 -14.23
C LEU A 39 7.08 15.05 -15.45
N ARG A 40 7.72 16.21 -15.35
CA ARG A 40 7.91 17.08 -16.52
C ARG A 40 8.84 16.31 -17.45
N PRO A 41 8.39 15.82 -18.61
CA PRO A 41 9.28 15.35 -19.64
C PRO A 41 9.78 16.62 -20.34
N GLU A 42 10.71 17.34 -19.71
CA GLU A 42 11.52 18.27 -20.48
C GLU A 42 12.54 17.42 -21.22
N MET A 43 12.20 17.21 -22.49
CA MET A 43 12.85 16.41 -23.53
C MET A 43 12.19 15.05 -23.74
N ALA A 44 11.38 15.03 -24.80
CA ALA A 44 11.07 13.85 -25.57
C ALA A 44 12.38 13.14 -25.99
N GLN A 45 12.87 12.27 -25.11
CA GLN A 45 13.74 11.13 -25.40
C GLN A 45 13.68 10.07 -24.28
N ASP A 46 12.60 10.04 -23.49
CA ASP A 46 12.32 9.06 -22.42
C ASP A 46 11.92 7.67 -22.97
N VAL A 47 12.66 7.19 -23.96
CA VAL A 47 12.88 5.77 -24.21
C VAL A 47 14.21 5.45 -23.56
N TYR A 48 14.23 5.27 -22.24
CA TYR A 48 15.21 4.38 -21.63
C TYR A 48 14.82 2.96 -22.11
N GLN A 49 15.26 2.62 -23.33
CA GLN A 49 15.06 1.35 -24.06
C GLN A 49 14.08 0.36 -23.36
N GLY A 50 12.77 0.60 -23.47
CA GLY A 50 11.73 -0.42 -23.30
C GLY A 50 10.98 -0.58 -21.96
N TYR A 51 11.24 0.19 -20.89
CA TYR A 51 10.58 -0.05 -19.59
C TYR A 51 9.49 0.98 -19.23
N ALA A 52 8.25 0.53 -19.05
CA ALA A 52 7.17 1.30 -18.45
C ALA A 52 7.07 0.99 -16.94
N ARG A 53 7.02 2.00 -16.08
CA ARG A 53 6.87 1.80 -14.62
C ARG A 53 5.56 1.10 -14.29
N THR A 54 4.45 1.65 -14.78
CA THR A 54 3.11 1.08 -14.60
C THR A 54 2.86 0.03 -15.68
N LEU A 55 2.61 -1.20 -15.27
CA LEU A 55 2.37 -2.31 -16.18
C LEU A 55 0.90 -2.69 -16.09
N THR A 56 0.18 -2.55 -17.20
CA THR A 56 -1.28 -2.65 -17.21
C THR A 56 -1.71 -4.11 -17.21
N LEU A 57 -2.59 -4.46 -16.28
CA LEU A 57 -3.24 -5.76 -16.18
C LEU A 57 -4.74 -5.59 -16.45
N GLN A 58 -5.37 -6.61 -17.03
CA GLN A 58 -6.81 -6.64 -17.29
C GLN A 58 -7.60 -6.87 -16.00
N GLY A 59 -7.20 -7.89 -15.23
CA GLY A 59 -7.83 -8.24 -13.96
C GLY A 59 -7.12 -7.68 -12.73
N GLY A 60 -5.84 -7.33 -12.88
CA GLY A 60 -5.04 -6.73 -11.82
C GLY A 60 -5.07 -5.20 -11.88
N PHE A 61 -4.63 -4.56 -10.79
CA PHE A 61 -4.51 -3.11 -10.73
C PHE A 61 -3.35 -2.70 -9.83
N ASN A 62 -2.96 -1.43 -9.92
CA ASN A 62 -1.88 -0.86 -9.13
C ASN A 62 -0.53 -1.60 -9.26
N PHE A 63 -0.32 -2.31 -10.37
CA PHE A 63 0.86 -3.11 -10.66
C PHE A 63 1.96 -2.25 -11.31
N ARG A 64 3.14 -2.22 -10.70
CA ARG A 64 4.28 -1.44 -11.20
C ARG A 64 5.62 -1.98 -10.74
N ASP A 65 6.65 -1.66 -11.51
CA ASP A 65 8.06 -1.85 -11.16
C ASP A 65 8.55 -0.72 -10.23
N ILE A 66 9.33 -1.10 -9.21
CA ILE A 66 9.93 -0.17 -8.24
C ILE A 66 11.24 0.44 -8.78
N GLY A 67 11.84 -0.14 -9.83
CA GLY A 67 13.09 0.30 -10.44
C GLY A 67 13.08 1.71 -11.01
N GLY A 68 14.24 2.17 -11.46
CA GLY A 68 14.45 3.44 -12.15
C GLY A 68 14.56 4.70 -11.28
N TYR A 69 14.24 4.63 -9.98
CA TYR A 69 14.40 5.80 -9.11
C TYR A 69 15.89 6.06 -8.84
N GLN A 70 16.30 7.33 -8.91
CA GLN A 70 17.65 7.76 -8.55
C GLN A 70 17.78 7.85 -7.03
N THR A 71 18.94 7.46 -6.54
CA THR A 71 19.33 7.62 -5.13
C THR A 71 20.07 8.93 -4.92
N ALA A 72 20.10 9.42 -3.68
CA ALA A 72 20.76 10.69 -3.35
C ALA A 72 22.29 10.66 -3.61
N ASP A 73 22.91 9.48 -3.66
CA ASP A 73 24.34 9.27 -3.96
C ASP A 73 24.62 9.02 -5.45
N GLY A 74 23.62 9.18 -6.33
CA GLY A 74 23.80 9.08 -7.78
C GLY A 74 23.80 7.66 -8.34
N GLN A 75 23.33 6.67 -7.58
CA GLN A 75 22.97 5.35 -8.10
C GLN A 75 21.51 5.33 -8.56
N ARG A 76 21.07 4.18 -9.06
CA ARG A 76 19.71 3.94 -9.53
C ARG A 76 19.22 2.59 -9.06
N VAL A 77 17.94 2.52 -8.68
CA VAL A 77 17.27 1.24 -8.42
C VAL A 77 17.11 0.47 -9.73
N LYS A 78 17.58 -0.77 -9.80
CA LYS A 78 17.52 -1.62 -10.99
C LYS A 78 16.07 -1.90 -11.39
N TRP A 79 15.79 -1.80 -12.69
CA TRP A 79 14.55 -2.26 -13.30
C TRP A 79 14.44 -3.79 -13.26
N GLY A 80 13.21 -4.27 -13.25
CA GLY A 80 12.84 -5.67 -13.40
C GLY A 80 13.22 -6.56 -12.22
N LYS A 81 13.50 -5.97 -11.04
CA LYS A 81 13.90 -6.73 -9.84
C LYS A 81 12.80 -6.85 -8.82
N VAL A 82 12.08 -5.77 -8.55
CA VAL A 82 11.03 -5.75 -7.53
C VAL A 82 9.79 -5.06 -8.07
N TYR A 83 8.68 -5.76 -7.99
CA TYR A 83 7.37 -5.28 -8.41
C TYR A 83 6.45 -5.15 -7.20
N ARG A 84 5.48 -4.26 -7.31
CA ARG A 84 4.37 -4.11 -6.36
C ARG A 84 3.03 -4.14 -7.06
N SER A 85 1.99 -4.65 -6.41
CA SER A 85 0.63 -4.66 -6.99
C SER A 85 -0.49 -4.62 -5.96
N GLY A 86 -1.72 -4.45 -6.45
CA GLY A 86 -2.93 -4.90 -5.75
C GLY A 86 -3.11 -6.41 -5.81
N SER A 87 -4.30 -6.88 -5.43
CA SER A 87 -4.64 -8.31 -5.39
C SER A 87 -4.48 -8.99 -6.75
N LEU A 88 -4.06 -10.26 -6.72
CA LEU A 88 -3.86 -11.10 -7.90
C LEU A 88 -5.02 -12.10 -8.12
N ALA A 89 -6.06 -12.04 -7.29
CA ALA A 89 -7.17 -12.99 -7.32
C ALA A 89 -8.02 -12.91 -8.60
N ALA A 90 -8.06 -11.72 -9.21
CA ALA A 90 -8.83 -11.43 -10.42
C ALA A 90 -8.00 -11.51 -11.71
N LEU A 91 -6.72 -11.89 -11.65
CA LEU A 91 -5.88 -12.00 -12.84
C LEU A 91 -6.48 -12.95 -13.87
N THR A 92 -6.45 -12.51 -15.12
CA THR A 92 -6.90 -13.26 -16.29
C THR A 92 -5.78 -14.17 -16.82
N PRO A 93 -6.10 -15.18 -17.66
CA PRO A 93 -5.08 -15.95 -18.38
C PRO A 93 -4.12 -15.07 -19.19
N GLN A 94 -4.60 -13.95 -19.74
CA GLN A 94 -3.80 -12.97 -20.46
C GLN A 94 -2.83 -12.25 -19.53
N ASP A 95 -3.27 -11.90 -18.32
CA ASP A 95 -2.38 -11.33 -17.31
C ASP A 95 -1.27 -12.31 -16.93
N PHE A 96 -1.57 -13.60 -16.76
CA PHE A 96 -0.53 -14.59 -16.48
C PHE A 96 0.45 -14.78 -17.64
N ALA A 97 -0.02 -14.75 -18.88
CA ALA A 97 0.84 -14.80 -20.06
C ALA A 97 1.75 -13.56 -20.15
N TYR A 98 1.27 -12.41 -19.69
CA TYR A 98 2.07 -11.20 -19.59
C TYR A 98 3.08 -11.26 -18.44
N LEU A 99 2.66 -11.64 -17.23
CA LEU A 99 3.54 -11.78 -16.07
C LEU A 99 4.63 -12.84 -16.26
N ALA A 100 4.38 -13.87 -17.07
CA ALA A 100 5.40 -14.85 -17.43
C ALA A 100 6.62 -14.24 -18.16
N GLN A 101 6.45 -13.08 -18.82
CA GLN A 101 7.55 -12.37 -19.48
C GLN A 101 8.44 -11.62 -18.48
N LEU A 102 7.94 -11.37 -17.27
CA LEU A 102 8.67 -10.69 -16.20
C LEU A 102 9.51 -11.67 -15.36
N ASP A 103 9.35 -12.98 -15.57
CA ASP A 103 10.03 -14.06 -14.85
C ASP A 103 9.95 -13.91 -13.32
N ILE A 104 8.81 -13.46 -12.80
CA ILE A 104 8.62 -13.27 -11.35
C ILE A 104 8.73 -14.64 -10.67
N LYS A 105 9.68 -14.78 -9.76
CA LYS A 105 10.00 -16.03 -9.06
C LYS A 105 9.26 -16.16 -7.75
N VAL A 106 9.15 -15.06 -7.01
CA VAL A 106 8.58 -15.03 -5.66
C VAL A 106 7.44 -14.02 -5.58
N VAL A 107 6.34 -14.41 -4.95
CA VAL A 107 5.22 -13.54 -4.60
C VAL A 107 5.05 -13.50 -3.08
N CYS A 108 5.20 -12.31 -2.50
CA CYS A 108 4.93 -12.04 -1.09
C CYS A 108 3.54 -11.42 -0.91
N ASP A 109 2.63 -12.15 -0.26
CA ASP A 109 1.28 -11.68 0.03
C ASP A 109 1.15 -11.15 1.47
N LEU A 110 0.85 -9.87 1.62
CA LEU A 110 0.68 -9.18 2.90
C LEU A 110 -0.76 -9.20 3.43
N ARG A 111 -1.70 -9.79 2.68
CA ARG A 111 -3.13 -9.87 3.06
C ARG A 111 -3.33 -10.72 4.30
N SER A 112 -4.38 -10.40 5.07
CA SER A 112 -4.78 -11.23 6.19
C SER A 112 -5.21 -12.62 5.72
N VAL A 113 -5.28 -13.58 6.64
CA VAL A 113 -5.77 -14.93 6.34
C VAL A 113 -7.20 -14.89 5.78
N GLU A 114 -8.03 -13.99 6.30
CA GLU A 114 -9.42 -13.80 5.87
C GLU A 114 -9.50 -13.21 4.46
N GLU A 115 -8.67 -12.21 4.14
CA GLU A 115 -8.61 -11.61 2.81
C GLU A 115 -8.15 -12.64 1.75
N VAL A 116 -7.19 -13.50 2.09
CA VAL A 116 -6.74 -14.60 1.22
C VAL A 116 -7.83 -15.66 1.04
N ALA A 117 -8.56 -15.99 2.11
CA ALA A 117 -9.64 -16.97 2.03
C ALA A 117 -10.84 -16.49 1.18
N ASP A 118 -11.14 -15.19 1.23
CA ASP A 118 -12.22 -14.57 0.43
C ASP A 118 -11.85 -14.45 -1.06
N ALA A 119 -10.59 -14.11 -1.34
CA ALA A 119 -10.09 -13.88 -2.69
C ALA A 119 -8.69 -14.49 -2.89
N PRO A 120 -8.57 -15.83 -3.07
CA PRO A 120 -7.27 -16.48 -3.20
C PRO A 120 -6.59 -16.13 -4.53
N ASP A 121 -5.27 -15.97 -4.50
CA ASP A 121 -4.48 -15.80 -5.73
C ASP A 121 -4.41 -17.10 -6.51
N LYS A 122 -4.33 -16.96 -7.84
CA LYS A 122 -4.31 -18.10 -8.78
C LYS A 122 -2.97 -18.22 -9.47
N LEU A 123 -1.90 -18.25 -8.67
CA LEU A 123 -0.53 -18.17 -9.19
C LEU A 123 -0.12 -19.43 -9.97
N PRO A 124 0.70 -19.28 -11.03
CA PRO A 124 1.33 -20.41 -11.69
C PRO A 124 2.24 -21.22 -10.75
N PRO A 125 2.38 -22.54 -10.92
CA PRO A 125 3.17 -23.39 -10.02
C PRO A 125 4.66 -23.05 -9.93
N TYR A 126 5.23 -22.34 -10.90
CA TYR A 126 6.63 -21.94 -10.89
C TYR A 126 6.91 -20.75 -9.95
N MET A 127 5.87 -19.99 -9.57
CA MET A 127 6.01 -18.87 -8.64
C MET A 127 5.94 -19.39 -7.20
N GLN A 128 7.00 -19.15 -6.43
CA GLN A 128 6.98 -19.43 -5.01
C GLN A 128 6.10 -18.42 -4.29
N TYR A 129 5.08 -18.91 -3.59
CA TYR A 129 4.16 -18.10 -2.81
C TYR A 129 4.58 -18.03 -1.34
N ILE A 130 4.78 -16.83 -0.82
CA ILE A 130 5.14 -16.57 0.58
C ILE A 130 4.04 -15.71 1.19
N HIS A 131 3.23 -16.30 2.06
CA HIS A 131 2.21 -15.57 2.81
C HIS A 131 2.80 -14.96 4.07
N THR A 132 2.79 -13.62 4.17
CA THR A 132 3.26 -12.88 5.35
C THR A 132 2.15 -11.95 5.85
N PRO A 133 1.12 -12.49 6.53
CA PRO A 133 -0.10 -11.74 6.84
C PRO A 133 0.16 -10.55 7.76
N LEU A 134 -0.30 -9.37 7.35
CA LEU A 134 -0.35 -8.19 8.21
C LEU A 134 -1.81 -7.83 8.49
N ASN A 135 -2.23 -8.05 9.73
CA ASN A 135 -3.56 -7.70 10.21
C ASN A 135 -3.61 -6.25 10.68
N THR A 136 -4.46 -5.44 10.06
CA THR A 136 -4.65 -4.02 10.41
C THR A 136 -5.79 -3.77 11.40
N ASP A 137 -6.34 -4.83 11.99
CA ASP A 137 -7.52 -4.78 12.89
C ASP A 137 -7.22 -4.17 14.28
N GLY A 138 -5.97 -3.85 14.58
CA GLY A 138 -5.54 -3.23 15.84
C GLY A 138 -6.04 -1.79 16.09
N THR A 139 -6.80 -1.18 15.16
CA THR A 139 -7.46 0.13 15.39
C THR A 139 -8.73 0.01 16.24
N GLY A 140 -9.03 -1.21 16.69
CA GLY A 140 -10.20 -1.59 17.46
C GLY A 140 -11.13 -2.50 16.65
N ASN A 141 -12.07 -3.16 17.33
CA ASN A 141 -13.00 -4.08 16.68
C ASN A 141 -13.88 -3.36 15.63
N ALA A 142 -14.56 -4.13 14.77
CA ALA A 142 -15.43 -3.59 13.72
C ALA A 142 -16.45 -2.54 14.24
N ALA A 143 -16.92 -2.69 15.49
CA ALA A 143 -17.83 -1.74 16.13
C ALA A 143 -17.17 -0.39 16.45
N SER A 144 -15.91 -0.37 16.88
CA SER A 144 -15.15 0.87 17.12
C SER A 144 -14.87 1.64 15.83
N ARG A 145 -14.46 0.93 14.76
CA ARG A 145 -14.29 1.52 13.41
C ARG A 145 -15.61 2.10 12.89
N MET A 146 -16.70 1.36 13.08
CA MET A 146 -18.04 1.82 12.74
C MET A 146 -18.45 3.05 13.56
N ARG A 147 -18.14 3.08 14.85
CA ARG A 147 -18.43 4.25 15.71
C ARG A 147 -17.68 5.48 15.25
N THR A 148 -16.38 5.38 14.99
CA THR A 148 -15.58 6.51 14.49
C THR A 148 -16.10 6.99 13.14
N LEU A 149 -16.45 6.08 12.24
CA LEU A 149 -17.03 6.40 10.94
C LEU A 149 -18.37 7.15 11.05
N LEU A 150 -19.24 6.74 11.97
CA LEU A 150 -20.60 7.28 12.10
C LEU A 150 -20.70 8.56 12.93
N PHE A 151 -19.87 8.68 13.97
CA PHE A 151 -20.07 9.67 15.03
C PHE A 151 -18.89 10.64 15.21
N GLU A 152 -17.76 10.42 14.53
CA GLU A 152 -16.55 11.24 14.69
C GLU A 152 -15.99 11.71 13.34
N PRO A 153 -16.77 12.53 12.59
CA PRO A 153 -16.33 13.03 11.28
C PRO A 153 -14.99 13.76 11.39
N GLY A 154 -14.01 13.34 10.58
CA GLY A 154 -12.64 13.87 10.59
C GLY A 154 -11.61 12.96 11.29
N LYS A 155 -12.03 12.11 12.24
CA LYS A 155 -11.10 11.19 12.94
C LYS A 155 -10.65 9.99 12.11
N LEU A 156 -11.23 9.77 10.94
CA LEU A 156 -10.84 8.65 10.08
C LEU A 156 -9.39 8.79 9.60
N ARG A 157 -8.90 10.02 9.36
CA ARG A 157 -7.49 10.26 9.04
C ARG A 157 -6.57 9.93 10.21
N ASP A 158 -6.97 10.27 11.43
CA ASP A 158 -6.21 9.94 12.65
C ASP A 158 -6.17 8.42 12.86
N MET A 159 -7.28 7.73 12.56
CA MET A 159 -7.34 6.27 12.56
C MET A 159 -6.39 5.66 11.51
N MET A 160 -6.33 6.21 10.30
CA MET A 160 -5.36 5.77 9.28
C MET A 160 -3.92 6.02 9.71
N THR A 161 -3.64 7.18 10.33
CA THR A 161 -2.32 7.48 10.90
C THR A 161 -1.95 6.49 12.00
N THR A 162 -2.88 6.18 12.90
CA THR A 162 -2.71 5.17 13.94
C THR A 162 -2.45 3.79 13.35
N MET A 163 -3.15 3.44 12.28
CA MET A 163 -2.95 2.17 11.58
C MET A 163 -1.54 2.06 10.98
N TYR A 164 -1.03 3.12 10.34
CA TYR A 164 0.32 3.13 9.77
C TYR A 164 1.38 3.09 10.87
N VAL A 165 1.25 3.94 11.89
CA VAL A 165 2.28 4.09 12.92
C VAL A 165 2.24 2.94 13.92
N GLN A 166 1.13 2.77 14.64
CA GLN A 166 1.08 1.85 15.77
C GLN A 166 0.91 0.40 15.31
N ILE A 167 0.08 0.16 14.30
CA ILE A 167 -0.22 -1.22 13.90
C ILE A 167 0.80 -1.75 12.93
N MET A 168 1.05 -1.05 11.82
CA MET A 168 2.00 -1.51 10.82
C MET A 168 3.43 -1.41 11.36
N LEU A 169 3.90 -0.18 11.65
CA LEU A 169 5.32 0.04 11.94
C LEU A 169 5.74 -0.45 13.33
N GLU A 170 4.97 -0.22 14.40
CA GLU A 170 5.37 -0.72 15.73
C GLU A 170 5.01 -2.19 15.95
N ASN A 171 3.73 -2.55 15.80
CA ASN A 171 3.26 -3.88 16.22
C ASN A 171 3.58 -5.00 15.22
N ASN A 172 3.83 -4.66 13.95
CA ASN A 172 4.05 -5.65 12.87
C ASN A 172 5.36 -5.39 12.11
N ALA A 173 6.36 -4.74 12.71
CA ALA A 173 7.65 -4.44 12.08
C ALA A 173 8.30 -5.66 11.41
N ALA A 174 8.27 -6.82 12.08
CA ALA A 174 8.86 -8.07 11.60
C ALA A 174 8.24 -8.60 10.29
N VAL A 175 6.97 -8.25 10.00
CA VAL A 175 6.33 -8.59 8.71
C VAL A 175 7.06 -7.88 7.57
N PHE A 176 7.34 -6.59 7.72
CA PHE A 176 8.11 -5.83 6.73
C PHE A 176 9.53 -6.36 6.59
N GLY A 177 10.17 -6.70 7.71
CA GLY A 177 11.51 -7.30 7.68
C GLY A 177 11.55 -8.63 6.93
N THR A 178 10.53 -9.48 7.11
CA THR A 178 10.42 -10.75 6.37
C THR A 178 10.39 -10.52 4.87
N VAL A 179 9.58 -9.57 4.38
CA VAL A 179 9.49 -9.25 2.95
C VAL A 179 10.78 -8.62 2.42
N ILE A 180 11.39 -7.72 3.18
CA ILE A 180 12.67 -7.09 2.82
C ILE A 180 13.79 -8.13 2.75
N ASN A 181 13.84 -9.10 3.67
CA ASN A 181 14.80 -10.20 3.63
C ASN A 181 14.64 -11.04 2.36
N GLN A 182 13.40 -11.27 1.88
CA GLN A 182 13.20 -11.98 0.61
C GLN A 182 13.78 -11.22 -0.59
N MET A 183 13.71 -9.87 -0.59
CA MET A 183 14.26 -9.02 -1.65
C MET A 183 15.79 -8.96 -1.66
N ALA A 184 16.42 -9.28 -0.54
CA ALA A 184 17.88 -9.29 -0.42
C ALA A 184 18.51 -10.53 -1.04
N ASP A 185 17.76 -11.63 -1.19
CA ASP A 185 18.25 -12.83 -1.85
C ASP A 185 18.10 -12.72 -3.38
N ALA A 186 19.23 -12.74 -4.10
CA ALA A 186 19.24 -12.67 -5.56
C ALA A 186 18.50 -13.86 -6.22
N ALA A 187 18.41 -15.01 -5.55
CA ALA A 187 17.68 -16.17 -6.05
C ALA A 187 16.16 -15.92 -6.11
N ASN A 188 15.65 -15.05 -5.24
CA ASN A 188 14.24 -14.69 -5.17
C ASN A 188 13.83 -13.61 -6.18
N LEU A 189 14.80 -12.94 -6.82
CA LEU A 189 14.53 -11.88 -7.79
C LEU A 189 14.35 -12.45 -9.21
N PRO A 190 13.38 -11.95 -10.00
CA PRO A 190 12.43 -10.88 -9.68
C PRO A 190 11.33 -11.26 -8.68
N LEU A 191 11.03 -10.35 -7.75
CA LEU A 191 10.06 -10.55 -6.67
C LEU A 191 8.87 -9.60 -6.81
N LEU A 192 7.67 -10.08 -6.56
CA LEU A 192 6.45 -9.28 -6.45
C LEU A 192 5.95 -9.29 -5.01
N PHE A 193 5.53 -8.15 -4.48
CA PHE A 193 4.78 -8.11 -3.21
C PHE A 193 3.49 -7.31 -3.35
N HIS A 194 2.46 -7.74 -2.65
CA HIS A 194 1.14 -7.12 -2.80
C HIS A 194 0.31 -7.19 -1.51
N CYS A 195 -0.81 -6.48 -1.54
CA CYS A 195 -1.89 -6.63 -0.59
C CYS A 195 -3.21 -6.54 -1.37
N THR A 196 -4.33 -6.18 -0.72
CA THR A 196 -5.62 -6.03 -1.42
C THR A 196 -5.59 -4.90 -2.45
N ALA A 197 -5.34 -3.66 -2.01
CA ALA A 197 -5.32 -2.49 -2.87
C ALA A 197 -3.95 -2.15 -3.48
N GLY A 198 -2.87 -2.79 -2.99
CA GLY A 198 -1.51 -2.44 -3.35
C GLY A 198 -1.07 -1.06 -2.85
N LYS A 199 -1.80 -0.52 -1.87
CA LYS A 199 -1.72 0.87 -1.44
C LYS A 199 -1.09 1.03 -0.06
N ASP A 200 -1.72 0.52 1.01
CA ASP A 200 -1.28 0.77 2.38
C ASP A 200 -0.10 -0.11 2.80
N ARG A 201 -0.33 -1.42 3.05
CA ARG A 201 0.73 -2.38 3.44
C ARG A 201 1.86 -2.40 2.41
N THR A 202 1.50 -2.53 1.13
CA THR A 202 2.42 -2.46 -0.01
C THR A 202 3.11 -1.09 -0.09
N GLY A 203 2.43 0.01 0.21
CA GLY A 203 3.03 1.34 0.20
C GLY A 203 4.09 1.51 1.28
N VAL A 204 3.81 1.03 2.49
CA VAL A 204 4.78 1.03 3.59
C VAL A 204 5.98 0.14 3.27
N THR A 205 5.77 -1.06 2.71
CA THR A 205 6.87 -1.93 2.25
C THR A 205 7.73 -1.23 1.19
N ALA A 206 7.11 -0.62 0.17
CA ALA A 206 7.84 0.11 -0.88
C ALA A 206 8.58 1.33 -0.32
N MET A 207 7.97 2.05 0.62
CA MET A 207 8.60 3.19 1.29
C MET A 207 9.85 2.77 2.05
N LEU A 208 9.78 1.70 2.86
CA LEU A 208 10.92 1.19 3.61
C LEU A 208 12.05 0.73 2.67
N LEU A 209 11.71 0.00 1.60
CA LEU A 209 12.68 -0.46 0.62
C LEU A 209 13.38 0.70 -0.10
N LEU A 210 12.61 1.66 -0.62
CA LEU A 210 13.18 2.76 -1.40
C LEU A 210 14.06 3.66 -0.54
N LEU A 211 13.65 3.95 0.70
CA LEU A 211 14.44 4.78 1.61
C LEU A 211 15.74 4.09 2.06
N VAL A 212 15.72 2.78 2.34
CA VAL A 212 16.96 2.06 2.72
C VAL A 212 17.94 1.93 1.55
N LEU A 213 17.43 1.96 0.31
CA LEU A 213 18.20 2.06 -0.92
C LEU A 213 18.72 3.49 -1.19
N GLY A 214 18.31 4.49 -0.41
CA GLY A 214 18.79 5.87 -0.54
C GLY A 214 18.01 6.73 -1.53
N VAL A 215 16.80 6.32 -1.93
CA VAL A 215 15.92 7.14 -2.78
C VAL A 215 15.37 8.32 -1.97
N PRO A 216 15.37 9.57 -2.52
CA PRO A 216 14.87 10.74 -1.81
C PRO A 216 13.42 10.61 -1.34
N GLU A 217 13.12 11.15 -0.15
CA GLU A 217 11.80 11.03 0.49
C GLU A 217 10.67 11.54 -0.43
N GLU A 218 10.87 12.67 -1.09
CA GLU A 218 9.90 13.26 -2.00
C GLU A 218 9.54 12.33 -3.18
N VAL A 219 10.51 11.55 -3.65
CA VAL A 219 10.31 10.55 -4.72
C VAL A 219 9.53 9.35 -4.17
N VAL A 220 9.82 8.93 -2.95
CA VAL A 220 9.10 7.83 -2.28
C VAL A 220 7.63 8.19 -2.04
N ILE A 221 7.36 9.43 -1.62
CA ILE A 221 6.00 9.93 -1.42
C ILE A 221 5.28 10.04 -2.77
N ALA A 222 5.96 10.49 -3.82
CA ALA A 222 5.41 10.50 -5.17
C ALA A 222 5.00 9.08 -5.61
N ASP A 223 5.87 8.07 -5.47
CA ASP A 223 5.55 6.66 -5.80
C ASP A 223 4.32 6.14 -5.04
N TYR A 224 4.23 6.46 -3.75
CA TYR A 224 3.10 6.06 -2.93
C TYR A 224 1.79 6.64 -3.46
N THR A 225 1.77 7.94 -3.76
CA THR A 225 0.59 8.66 -4.24
C THR A 225 0.15 8.26 -5.66
N LEU A 226 1.01 7.63 -6.47
CA LEU A 226 0.61 7.04 -7.76
C LEU A 226 -0.55 6.05 -7.63
N SER A 227 -0.70 5.41 -6.46
CA SER A 227 -1.82 4.52 -6.17
C SER A 227 -3.19 5.21 -6.32
N ASN A 228 -3.25 6.55 -6.22
CA ASN A 228 -4.48 7.33 -6.39
C ASN A 228 -5.04 7.30 -7.82
N GLN A 229 -4.23 6.95 -8.82
CA GLN A 229 -4.69 6.72 -10.19
C GLN A 229 -5.68 5.55 -10.26
N TYR A 230 -5.62 4.63 -9.30
CA TYR A 230 -6.50 3.47 -9.18
C TYR A 230 -7.64 3.69 -8.18
N TYR A 231 -7.95 4.94 -7.84
CA TYR A 231 -9.06 5.26 -6.93
C TYR A 231 -10.40 4.60 -7.34
N PRO A 232 -10.80 4.57 -8.63
CA PRO A 232 -12.04 3.88 -9.02
C PRO A 232 -12.06 2.41 -8.62
N GLN A 233 -10.99 1.67 -8.92
CA GLN A 233 -10.83 0.25 -8.56
C GLN A 233 -10.74 0.07 -7.04
N ILE A 234 -10.04 0.95 -6.34
CA ILE A 234 -9.94 0.91 -4.87
C ILE A 234 -11.31 1.17 -4.23
N ALA A 235 -12.11 2.09 -4.78
CA ALA A 235 -13.44 2.40 -4.30
C ALA A 235 -14.42 1.23 -4.50
N GLU A 236 -14.21 0.36 -5.49
CA GLU A 236 -15.00 -0.87 -5.68
C GLU A 236 -14.87 -1.82 -4.49
N PHE A 237 -13.69 -1.96 -3.88
CA PHE A 237 -13.51 -2.78 -2.66
C PHE A 237 -14.31 -2.26 -1.46
N ALA A 238 -14.63 -0.97 -1.43
CA ALA A 238 -15.43 -0.38 -0.37
C ALA A 238 -16.95 -0.49 -0.62
N GLN A 239 -17.38 -0.89 -1.82
CA GLN A 239 -18.81 -1.00 -2.15
C GLN A 239 -19.57 -1.95 -1.21
N PRO A 240 -19.09 -3.16 -0.89
CA PRO A 240 -19.80 -4.04 0.04
C PRO A 240 -20.00 -3.41 1.42
N MET A 241 -19.00 -2.67 1.91
CA MET A 241 -19.11 -1.94 3.17
C MET A 241 -20.11 -0.79 3.07
N LEU A 242 -20.03 0.01 2.00
CA LEU A 242 -20.97 1.10 1.72
C LEU A 242 -22.41 0.63 1.64
N GLN A 243 -22.68 -0.49 0.95
CA GLN A 243 -24.04 -1.04 0.87
C GLN A 243 -24.57 -1.45 2.24
N ARG A 244 -23.72 -2.04 3.10
CA ARG A 244 -24.09 -2.45 4.46
C ARG A 244 -24.30 -1.27 5.41
N THR A 245 -23.65 -0.13 5.15
CA THR A 245 -23.72 1.07 6.01
C THR A 245 -24.57 2.20 5.42
N LYS A 246 -25.12 2.03 4.21
CA LYS A 246 -25.92 3.04 3.52
C LYS A 246 -27.11 3.54 4.35
N TRP A 247 -27.78 2.64 5.06
CA TRP A 247 -28.93 2.97 5.92
C TRP A 247 -28.55 3.84 7.13
N LEU A 248 -27.26 3.88 7.49
CA LEU A 248 -26.71 4.74 8.54
C LEU A 248 -26.29 6.13 8.02
N GLY A 249 -26.51 6.42 6.73
CA GLY A 249 -26.12 7.69 6.12
C GLY A 249 -24.63 7.82 5.81
N VAL A 250 -23.87 6.72 5.86
CA VAL A 250 -22.47 6.68 5.42
C VAL A 250 -22.40 6.83 3.91
N SER A 251 -21.56 7.75 3.45
CA SER A 251 -21.28 7.97 2.04
C SER A 251 -19.84 7.61 1.69
N VAL A 252 -19.56 7.49 0.39
CA VAL A 252 -18.18 7.29 -0.11
C VAL A 252 -17.23 8.41 0.32
N ASN A 253 -17.75 9.63 0.50
CA ASN A 253 -16.96 10.78 0.96
C ASN A 253 -16.48 10.59 2.40
N ASP A 254 -17.30 9.96 3.24
CA ASP A 254 -16.93 9.66 4.64
C ASP A 254 -15.79 8.63 4.69
N LEU A 255 -15.69 7.75 3.69
CA LEU A 255 -14.62 6.75 3.55
C LEU A 255 -13.39 7.25 2.82
N TYR A 256 -13.43 8.45 2.24
CA TYR A 256 -12.37 8.95 1.35
C TYR A 256 -10.94 8.79 1.89
N PRO A 257 -10.64 9.12 3.18
CA PRO A 257 -9.33 8.87 3.78
C PRO A 257 -8.84 7.41 3.74
N MET A 258 -9.74 6.42 3.70
CA MET A 258 -9.40 5.00 3.55
C MET A 258 -9.17 4.59 2.10
N LEU A 259 -9.71 5.34 1.13
CA LEU A 259 -9.67 5.00 -0.30
C LEU A 259 -8.49 5.64 -1.03
N VAL A 260 -7.95 6.73 -0.48
CA VAL A 260 -6.83 7.48 -1.06
C VAL A 260 -5.50 7.10 -0.40
N ALA A 261 -4.42 7.17 -1.15
CA ALA A 261 -3.04 7.20 -0.66
C ALA A 261 -2.75 8.66 -0.25
N ASP A 262 -2.99 8.96 1.03
CA ASP A 262 -2.85 10.31 1.59
C ASP A 262 -1.40 10.56 1.99
N ALA A 263 -0.72 11.47 1.29
CA ALA A 263 0.67 11.84 1.57
C ALA A 263 0.86 12.29 3.04
N ALA A 264 -0.14 12.93 3.65
CA ALA A 264 -0.06 13.35 5.05
C ALA A 264 0.07 12.16 6.02
N THR A 265 -0.58 11.03 5.70
CA THR A 265 -0.47 9.79 6.48
C THR A 265 0.92 9.20 6.37
N LEU A 266 1.50 9.19 5.16
CA LEU A 266 2.86 8.69 4.95
C LEU A 266 3.91 9.60 5.61
N HIS A 267 3.77 10.92 5.51
CA HIS A 267 4.62 11.86 6.25
C HIS A 267 4.55 11.65 7.77
N ALA A 268 3.36 11.40 8.32
CA ALA A 268 3.22 11.11 9.75
C ALA A 268 3.96 9.80 10.14
N ALA A 269 3.91 8.78 9.28
CA ALA A 269 4.65 7.54 9.46
C ALA A 269 6.18 7.78 9.43
N LEU A 270 6.68 8.55 8.46
CA LEU A 270 8.09 8.91 8.35
C LEU A 270 8.58 9.73 9.54
N LYS A 271 7.81 10.75 9.93
CA LYS A 271 8.09 11.56 11.12
C LYS A 271 8.22 10.68 12.36
N HIS A 272 7.32 9.71 12.54
CA HIS A 272 7.40 8.75 13.64
C HIS A 272 8.71 7.95 13.58
N LEU A 273 9.03 7.34 12.43
CA LEU A 273 10.25 6.56 12.24
C LEU A 273 11.52 7.36 12.59
N TYR A 274 11.66 8.57 12.05
CA TYR A 274 12.81 9.43 12.35
C TYR A 274 12.85 9.86 13.82
N SER A 275 11.71 10.22 14.41
CA SER A 275 11.67 10.68 15.80
C SER A 275 12.01 9.59 16.82
N ARG A 276 11.64 8.33 16.53
CA ARG A 276 11.78 7.22 17.46
C ARG A 276 13.05 6.40 17.24
N TYR A 277 13.40 6.16 15.99
CA TYR A 277 14.50 5.28 15.62
C TYR A 277 15.73 6.04 15.13
N GLY A 278 15.58 7.28 14.65
CA GLY A 278 16.67 8.10 14.11
C GLY A 278 16.87 7.96 12.60
N SER A 279 16.74 6.74 12.06
CA SER A 279 16.77 6.47 10.62
C SER A 279 15.91 5.26 10.23
N ILE A 280 15.72 5.06 8.92
CA ILE A 280 15.02 3.89 8.39
C ILE A 280 15.84 2.62 8.63
N GLU A 281 17.17 2.67 8.45
CA GLU A 281 18.09 1.58 8.78
C GLU A 281 17.97 1.18 10.25
N GLN A 282 17.94 2.15 11.17
CA GLN A 282 17.81 1.89 12.60
C GLN A 282 16.47 1.25 12.95
N TYR A 283 15.37 1.67 12.31
CA TYR A 283 14.08 0.99 12.44
C TYR A 283 14.14 -0.46 11.93
N LEU A 284 14.71 -0.66 10.74
CA LEU A 284 14.83 -1.98 10.12
C LEU A 284 15.65 -2.95 10.97
N GLN A 285 16.74 -2.47 11.56
CA GLN A 285 17.60 -3.26 12.45
C GLN A 285 16.94 -3.55 13.80
N GLN A 286 16.40 -2.51 14.47
CA GLN A 286 15.94 -2.63 15.85
C GLN A 286 14.55 -3.26 15.98
N ALA A 287 13.66 -3.03 15.01
CA ALA A 287 12.27 -3.46 15.06
C ALA A 287 11.92 -4.52 14.01
N ALA A 288 12.42 -4.39 12.78
CA ALA A 288 12.06 -5.29 11.69
C ALA A 288 12.94 -6.54 11.58
N GLY A 289 14.09 -6.59 12.28
CA GLY A 289 15.01 -7.74 12.23
C GLY A 289 15.79 -7.86 10.92
N VAL A 290 16.07 -6.72 10.27
CA VAL A 290 16.87 -6.62 9.05
C VAL A 290 18.24 -6.05 9.42
N ASP A 291 19.26 -6.89 9.46
CA ASP A 291 20.60 -6.49 9.85
C ASP A 291 21.37 -5.74 8.74
N GLU A 292 22.56 -5.25 9.09
CA GLU A 292 23.42 -4.52 8.14
C GLU A 292 23.87 -5.38 6.95
N ALA A 293 24.05 -6.69 7.13
CA ALA A 293 24.44 -7.59 6.06
C ALA A 293 23.31 -7.73 5.02
N ILE A 294 22.06 -7.83 5.47
CA ILE A 294 20.89 -7.80 4.59
C ILE A 294 20.78 -6.47 3.85
N ILE A 295 20.98 -5.34 4.55
CA ILE A 295 20.94 -4.02 3.90
C ILE A 295 22.03 -3.90 2.81
N ALA A 296 23.23 -4.39 3.07
CA ALA A 296 24.30 -4.43 2.08
C ALA A 296 23.94 -5.31 0.87
N GLN A 297 23.31 -6.47 1.10
CA GLN A 297 22.84 -7.35 0.03
C GLN A 297 21.75 -6.70 -0.82
N LEU A 298 20.79 -6.01 -0.20
CA LEU A 298 19.76 -5.23 -0.93
C LEU A 298 20.41 -4.22 -1.87
N ARG A 299 21.35 -3.43 -1.37
CA ARG A 299 22.04 -2.42 -2.19
C ARG A 299 22.82 -3.07 -3.34
N ALA A 300 23.57 -4.14 -3.07
CA ALA A 300 24.31 -4.86 -4.12
C ALA A 300 23.38 -5.44 -5.20
N ASN A 301 22.25 -6.02 -4.79
CA ASN A 301 21.34 -6.69 -5.70
C ASN A 301 20.42 -5.73 -6.46
N LEU A 302 20.05 -4.60 -5.84
CA LEU A 302 19.02 -3.70 -6.34
C LEU A 302 19.54 -2.34 -6.82
N LEU A 303 20.80 -1.96 -6.59
CA LEU A 303 21.37 -0.73 -7.12
C LEU A 303 22.34 -0.98 -8.26
N GLU A 304 22.35 -0.06 -9.22
CA GLU A 304 23.31 0.06 -10.30
C GLU A 304 23.81 1.52 -10.41
N PRO A 305 24.99 1.77 -10.99
CA PRO A 305 25.42 3.12 -11.31
C PRO A 305 24.38 3.83 -12.18
N ALA A 306 24.03 5.09 -11.87
CA ALA A 306 23.29 5.89 -12.83
C ALA A 306 24.22 6.14 -14.03
N GLU A 307 23.78 5.79 -15.24
CA GLU A 307 24.57 6.05 -16.43
C GLU A 307 24.80 7.56 -16.54
N SER A 308 26.07 7.98 -16.62
CA SER A 308 26.41 9.35 -16.97
C SER A 308 25.95 9.58 -18.40
N HIS A 309 24.92 10.39 -18.60
CA HIS A 309 24.63 10.95 -19.91
C HIS A 309 25.83 11.85 -20.30
N ALA A 310 26.73 11.29 -21.11
CA ALA A 310 27.78 12.02 -21.81
C ALA A 310 27.22 12.69 -23.07
#